data_AF-K1RZ43-F1
#
_entry.id   AF-K1RZ43-F1
#
_cell.length_a   1.000
_cell.length_b   1.000
_cell.length_c   1.000
_cell.angle_alpha   90.00
_cell.angle_beta   90.00
_cell.angle_gamma   90.00
#
_symmetry.space_group_name_H-M   'P 1'
#
loop_
_entity.id
_entity.type
_entity.pdbx_description
1 polymer ?
#
loop_
_entity_poly.entity_id
_entity_poly.type
_entity_poly.pdbx_seq_one_letter_code
_entity_poly.pdbx_strand_id
1 'polypeptide(L)'
;KKAVSVTYDFADTVDSLYAPDYLDTKNQYGFFLNDNHAFIEIHTGYNPGKTLFVIKDSYANSLIPLLTAHYENIYVVDLRYFNGKLFQLMEQYEPEQGMDVLVLYDCIHFLEDFKYY
;
A
#
# COMPACT_ATOMS: atom_id res chain seq x y z
N LYS A 1 -4.42 -21.77 -5.60
CA LYS A 1 -4.19 -20.52 -4.85
C LYS A 1 -3.43 -19.59 -5.78
N LYS A 2 -3.98 -18.42 -6.13
CA LYS A 2 -3.20 -17.43 -6.88
C LYS A 2 -2.23 -16.77 -5.90
N ALA A 3 -0.97 -16.63 -6.30
CA ALA A 3 0.08 -16.06 -5.46
C ALA A 3 -0.12 -14.55 -5.34
N VAL A 4 -0.08 -14.03 -4.12
CA VAL A 4 0.13 -12.60 -3.86
C VAL A 4 1.63 -12.44 -3.65
N SER A 5 2.20 -11.35 -4.15
CA SER A 5 3.55 -10.92 -3.80
C SER A 5 3.51 -9.50 -3.29
N VAL A 6 4.20 -9.24 -2.19
CA VAL A 6 4.28 -7.92 -1.56
C VAL A 6 5.75 -7.55 -1.45
N THR A 7 6.14 -6.44 -2.06
CA THR A 7 7.48 -5.87 -1.94
C THR A 7 7.43 -4.60 -1.11
N TYR A 8 8.24 -4.55 -0.06
CA TYR A 8 8.35 -3.42 0.86
C TYR A 8 9.60 -2.61 0.56
N ASP A 9 9.44 -1.29 0.42
CA ASP A 9 10.52 -0.31 0.29
C ASP A 9 11.60 -0.70 -0.75
N PHE A 10 11.17 -1.32 -1.86
CA PHE A 10 12.02 -1.81 -2.97
C PHE A 10 13.06 -2.89 -2.59
N ALA A 11 12.92 -3.53 -1.43
CA ALA A 11 13.91 -4.47 -0.90
C ALA A 11 13.31 -5.85 -0.60
N ASP A 12 12.45 -5.94 0.41
CA ASP A 12 11.99 -7.22 0.93
C ASP A 12 10.70 -7.67 0.23
N THR A 13 10.73 -8.83 -0.42
CA THR A 13 9.56 -9.43 -1.06
C THR A 13 9.08 -10.66 -0.30
N VAL A 14 7.78 -10.69 0.02
CA VAL A 14 7.09 -11.80 0.69
C VAL A 14 5.85 -12.23 -0.11
N ASP A 15 5.26 -13.37 0.24
CA ASP A 15 4.09 -13.95 -0.43
C ASP A 15 2.77 -13.76 0.36
N SER A 16 2.78 -12.87 1.36
CA SER A 16 1.67 -12.64 2.29
C SER A 16 1.53 -11.16 2.63
N LEU A 17 0.28 -10.69 2.74
CA LEU A 17 -0.06 -9.36 3.27
C LEU A 17 -0.04 -9.31 4.81
N TYR A 18 0.21 -10.46 5.43
CA TYR A 18 0.14 -10.67 6.86
C TYR A 18 1.50 -11.08 7.40
N ALA A 19 1.90 -10.47 8.52
CA ALA A 19 3.13 -10.75 9.27
C ALA A 19 2.77 -11.33 10.66
N PRO A 20 2.61 -12.66 10.79
CA PRO A 20 2.13 -13.30 12.02
C PRO A 20 2.98 -13.01 13.26
N ASP A 21 4.28 -12.79 13.09
CA ASP A 21 5.22 -12.52 14.17
C ASP A 21 4.82 -11.31 15.03
N TYR A 22 4.09 -10.35 14.46
CA TYR A 22 3.58 -9.19 15.22
C TYR A 22 2.54 -9.55 16.27
N LEU A 23 1.82 -10.67 16.14
CA LEU A 23 0.74 -11.08 17.06
C LEU A 23 1.26 -11.35 18.47
N ASP A 24 2.53 -11.74 18.59
CA ASP A 24 3.22 -12.00 19.87
C ASP A 24 3.96 -10.76 20.41
N THR A 25 3.81 -9.61 19.76
CA THR A 25 4.43 -8.34 20.16
C THR A 25 3.43 -7.36 20.74
N LYS A 26 3.93 -6.23 21.28
CA LYS A 26 3.07 -5.10 21.68
C LYS A 26 2.40 -4.43 20.47
N ASN A 27 3.03 -4.45 19.30
CA ASN A 27 2.50 -3.83 18.09
C ASN A 27 1.71 -4.87 17.26
N GLN A 28 0.61 -5.38 17.78
CA GLN A 28 -0.16 -6.41 17.07
C GLN A 28 -0.73 -5.92 15.73
N TYR A 29 -0.92 -4.61 15.56
CA TYR A 29 -1.44 -4.04 14.32
C TYR A 29 -0.46 -4.19 13.14
N GLY A 30 0.84 -4.32 13.41
CA GLY A 30 1.85 -4.66 12.38
C GLY A 30 1.62 -5.99 11.69
N PHE A 31 0.68 -6.82 12.20
CA PHE A 31 0.15 -7.98 11.49
C PHE A 31 -0.28 -7.64 10.06
N PHE A 32 -0.83 -6.45 9.82
CA PHE A 32 -1.20 -6.01 8.48
C PHE A 32 -0.05 -5.26 7.81
N LEU A 33 0.35 -5.75 6.63
CA LEU A 33 1.36 -5.15 5.77
C LEU A 33 2.73 -4.94 6.44
N ASN A 34 3.05 -5.73 7.47
CA ASN A 34 4.35 -5.66 8.14
C ASN A 34 4.66 -4.26 8.72
N ASP A 35 3.64 -3.62 9.33
CA ASP A 35 3.70 -2.25 9.86
C ASP A 35 3.73 -1.16 8.76
N ASN A 36 4.30 0.01 9.03
CA ASN A 36 4.31 1.15 8.13
C ASN A 36 5.58 1.15 7.28
N HIS A 37 5.39 1.24 5.97
CA HIS A 37 6.44 1.34 4.96
C HIS A 37 6.22 2.60 4.12
N ALA A 38 7.31 3.16 3.60
CA ALA A 38 7.23 4.34 2.75
C ALA A 38 6.55 4.01 1.42
N PHE A 39 6.88 2.84 0.86
CA PHE A 39 6.28 2.35 -0.37
C PHE A 39 6.07 0.83 -0.33
N ILE A 40 4.93 0.37 -0.85
CA ILE A 40 4.59 -1.04 -0.94
C ILE A 40 4.06 -1.34 -2.34
N GLU A 41 4.59 -2.39 -2.96
CA GLU A 41 4.09 -2.93 -4.22
C GLU A 41 3.39 -4.26 -3.92
N ILE A 42 2.09 -4.32 -4.19
CA ILE A 42 1.30 -5.53 -4.03
C ILE A 42 0.86 -5.96 -5.42
N HIS A 43 1.29 -7.15 -5.82
CA HIS A 43 0.85 -7.80 -7.04
C HIS A 43 -0.01 -9.02 -6.71
N THR A 44 -1.13 -9.15 -7.40
CA THR A 44 -2.11 -10.20 -7.22
C THR A 44 -2.40 -10.89 -8.55
N GLY A 45 -2.88 -12.13 -8.51
CA GLY A 45 -3.37 -12.81 -9.72
C GLY A 45 -4.81 -12.45 -10.13
N TYR A 46 -5.41 -11.40 -9.58
CA TYR A 46 -6.83 -11.05 -9.75
C TYR A 46 -7.01 -9.80 -10.63
N ASN A 47 -8.12 -9.71 -11.36
CA ASN A 47 -8.52 -8.56 -12.19
C ASN A 47 -7.39 -7.97 -13.06
N PRO A 48 -6.86 -8.72 -14.05
CA PRO A 48 -5.78 -8.26 -14.91
C PRO A 48 -6.07 -6.90 -15.55
N GLY A 49 -5.04 -6.05 -15.61
CA GLY A 49 -5.08 -4.69 -16.12
C GLY A 49 -5.58 -3.64 -15.12
N LYS A 50 -6.10 -4.02 -13.96
CA LYS A 50 -6.57 -3.07 -12.93
C LYS A 50 -5.46 -2.70 -11.95
N THR A 51 -5.17 -1.41 -11.88
CA THR A 51 -4.15 -0.85 -11.00
C THR A 51 -4.77 0.17 -10.06
N LEU A 52 -4.42 0.09 -8.78
CA LEU A 52 -4.80 1.03 -7.74
C LEU A 52 -3.56 1.69 -7.15
N PHE A 53 -3.59 3.00 -6.99
CA PHE A 53 -2.59 3.76 -6.23
C PHE A 53 -3.23 4.30 -4.95
N VAL A 54 -2.69 3.92 -3.79
CA VAL A 54 -3.22 4.25 -2.47
C VAL A 54 -2.26 5.22 -1.76
N ILE A 55 -2.75 6.40 -1.41
CA ILE A 55 -2.05 7.36 -0.55
C ILE A 55 -2.67 7.26 0.83
N LYS A 56 -1.88 6.88 1.84
CA LYS A 56 -2.44 6.46 3.14
C LYS A 56 -1.66 6.85 4.38
N ASP A 57 -2.31 6.67 5.53
CA ASP A 57 -1.69 6.50 6.84
C ASP A 57 -1.85 5.05 7.37
N SER A 58 -1.47 4.80 8.62
CA SER A 58 -1.54 3.46 9.20
C SER A 58 -2.94 2.83 9.20
N TYR A 59 -4.04 3.61 9.18
CA TYR A 59 -5.40 3.04 9.23
C TYR A 59 -5.72 2.16 8.00
N ALA A 60 -5.13 2.48 6.85
CA ALA A 60 -5.37 1.76 5.62
C ALA A 60 -4.81 0.33 5.61
N ASN A 61 -3.80 0.02 6.45
CA ASN A 61 -3.12 -1.27 6.41
C ASN A 61 -4.10 -2.45 6.54
N SER A 62 -5.09 -2.33 7.42
CA SER A 62 -6.12 -3.36 7.60
C SER A 62 -7.15 -3.46 6.46
N LEU A 63 -7.34 -2.39 5.68
CA LEU A 63 -8.30 -2.35 4.57
C LEU A 63 -7.71 -2.91 3.28
N ILE A 64 -6.44 -2.63 3.01
CA ILE A 64 -5.74 -3.00 1.76
C ILE A 64 -5.88 -4.49 1.40
N PRO A 65 -5.82 -5.46 2.34
CA PRO A 65 -6.09 -6.85 2.04
C PRO A 65 -7.43 -7.11 1.34
N LEU A 66 -8.48 -6.35 1.69
CA LEU A 66 -9.79 -6.47 1.05
C LEU A 66 -9.80 -5.97 -0.40
N LEU A 67 -8.92 -5.03 -0.74
CA LEU A 67 -8.79 -4.46 -2.09
C LEU A 67 -8.09 -5.42 -3.05
N THR A 68 -7.28 -6.37 -2.56
CA THR A 68 -6.52 -7.33 -3.39
C THR A 68 -7.39 -8.24 -4.24
N ALA A 69 -8.67 -8.43 -3.86
CA ALA A 69 -9.63 -9.18 -4.66
C ALA A 69 -10.13 -8.42 -5.90
N HIS A 70 -9.81 -7.12 -6.03
CA HIS A 70 -10.36 -6.20 -7.03
C HIS A 70 -9.34 -5.62 -8.00
N TYR A 71 -8.05 -5.73 -7.69
CA TYR A 71 -6.96 -5.15 -8.48
C TYR A 71 -5.82 -6.15 -8.69
N GLU A 72 -5.18 -6.07 -9.84
CA GLU A 72 -3.95 -6.82 -10.15
C GLU A 72 -2.77 -6.19 -9.42
N ASN A 73 -2.61 -4.87 -9.56
CA ASN A 73 -1.55 -4.11 -8.92
C ASN A 73 -2.13 -3.12 -7.92
N ILE A 74 -1.56 -3.07 -6.72
CA ILE A 74 -1.85 -2.05 -5.72
C ILE A 74 -0.52 -1.46 -5.26
N TYR A 75 -0.32 -0.18 -5.55
CA TYR A 75 0.82 0.60 -5.07
C TYR A 75 0.38 1.43 -3.88
N VAL A 76 1.11 1.36 -2.77
CA VAL A 76 0.75 2.04 -1.53
C VAL A 76 1.88 2.97 -1.13
N VAL A 77 1.57 4.23 -0.88
CA VAL A 77 2.53 5.23 -0.40
C VAL A 77 2.06 5.84 0.91
N ASP A 78 2.99 5.94 1.87
CA ASP A 78 2.79 6.64 3.13
C ASP A 78 3.66 7.90 3.16
N LEU A 79 3.02 9.07 3.00
CA LEU A 79 3.73 10.35 2.84
C LEU A 79 4.51 10.78 4.09
N ARG A 80 4.28 10.14 5.25
CA ARG A 80 5.06 10.40 6.48
C ARG A 80 6.48 9.87 6.38
N TYR A 81 6.70 8.85 5.54
CA TYR A 81 7.99 8.17 5.38
C TYR A 81 8.57 8.33 3.97
N PHE A 82 7.73 8.57 2.96
CA PHE A 82 8.16 8.78 1.59
C PHE A 82 8.72 10.20 1.37
N ASN A 83 10.01 10.29 1.06
CA ASN A 83 10.73 11.55 0.84
C ASN A 83 10.88 11.95 -0.64
N GLY A 84 10.28 11.20 -1.56
CA GLY A 84 10.35 11.46 -3.00
C GLY A 84 9.24 12.40 -3.50
N LYS A 85 9.24 12.69 -4.80
CA LYS A 85 8.16 13.45 -5.44
C LYS A 85 7.01 12.51 -5.80
N LEU A 86 5.85 12.72 -5.19
CA LEU A 86 4.66 11.88 -5.37
C LEU A 86 4.25 11.76 -6.84
N PHE A 87 4.16 12.87 -7.58
CA PHE A 87 3.78 12.85 -8.99
C PHE A 87 4.74 12.04 -9.88
N GLN A 88 6.05 12.14 -9.62
CA GLN A 88 7.03 11.36 -10.38
C GLN A 88 6.88 9.87 -10.11
N LEU A 89 6.59 9.49 -8.86
CA LEU A 89 6.32 8.10 -8.50
C LEU A 89 5.03 7.63 -9.17
N MET A 90 3.96 8.41 -9.13
CA MET A 90 2.69 8.07 -9.78
C MET A 90 2.87 7.89 -11.29
N GLU A 91 3.55 8.81 -11.98
CA GLU A 91 3.85 8.70 -13.41
C GLU A 91 4.68 7.45 -13.76
N GLN A 92 5.64 7.08 -12.89
CA GLN A 92 6.45 5.88 -13.09
C GLN A 92 5.63 4.58 -13.03
N TYR A 93 4.57 4.57 -12.22
CA TYR A 93 3.76 3.39 -11.92
C TYR A 93 2.40 3.36 -12.63
N GLU A 94 2.05 4.42 -13.35
CA GLU A 94 0.83 4.51 -14.15
C GLU A 94 0.94 3.64 -15.41
N PRO A 95 0.07 2.64 -15.59
CA PRO A 95 0.04 1.85 -16.82
C PRO A 95 -0.69 2.60 -17.94
N GLU A 96 -0.53 2.16 -19.20
CA GLU A 96 -1.15 2.81 -20.37
C GLU A 96 -2.68 2.95 -20.28
N GLN A 97 -3.35 1.97 -19.67
CA GLN A 97 -4.81 1.99 -19.46
C GLN A 97 -5.27 2.89 -18.29
N GLY A 98 -4.34 3.53 -17.57
CA GLY A 98 -4.60 4.35 -16.40
C GLY A 98 -4.70 3.55 -15.09
N MET A 99 -4.82 4.27 -13.97
CA MET A 99 -5.00 3.70 -12.64
C MET A 99 -6.04 4.46 -11.82
N ASP A 100 -6.70 3.74 -10.91
CA ASP A 100 -7.54 4.34 -9.89
C ASP A 100 -6.67 4.92 -8.77
N VAL A 101 -7.09 6.03 -8.16
CA VAL A 101 -6.39 6.65 -7.02
C VAL A 101 -7.30 6.69 -5.81
N LEU A 102 -6.82 6.20 -4.67
CA LEU A 102 -7.52 6.21 -3.39
C LEU A 102 -6.68 6.95 -2.34
N VAL A 103 -7.25 7.99 -1.74
CA VAL A 103 -6.67 8.66 -0.56
C VAL A 103 -7.40 8.16 0.67
N LEU A 104 -6.67 7.52 1.59
CA LEU A 104 -7.25 6.86 2.77
C LEU A 104 -6.47 7.20 4.04
N TYR A 105 -7.06 8.07 4.84
CA TYR A 105 -6.49 8.58 6.08
C TYR A 105 -7.55 8.53 7.19
N ASP A 106 -7.09 8.45 8.43
CA ASP A 106 -7.91 8.95 9.53
C ASP A 106 -8.25 10.43 9.32
N CYS A 107 -9.45 10.84 9.73
CA CYS A 107 -9.95 12.19 9.49
C CYS A 107 -9.05 13.26 10.13
N ILE A 108 -8.50 13.00 11.32
CA ILE A 108 -7.63 13.95 12.01
C ILE A 108 -6.27 14.03 11.30
N HIS A 109 -5.65 12.87 11.02
CA HIS A 109 -4.38 12.84 10.29
C HIS A 109 -4.49 13.46 8.90
N PHE A 110 -5.62 13.29 8.21
CA PHE A 110 -5.85 13.94 6.92
C PHE A 110 -5.76 15.46 7.04
N LEU A 111 -6.37 16.05 8.07
CA LEU A 111 -6.36 17.51 8.27
C LEU A 111 -4.99 18.05 8.69
N GLU A 112 -4.21 17.27 9.43
CA GLU A 112 -2.92 17.71 9.98
C GLU A 112 -1.74 17.44 9.05
N ASP A 113 -1.71 16.26 8.42
CA ASP A 113 -0.53 15.71 7.76
C ASP A 113 -0.63 15.64 6.23
N PHE A 114 -1.85 15.69 5.67
CA PHE A 114 -1.99 15.61 4.21
C PHE A 114 -1.50 16.90 3.54
N LYS A 115 -0.25 16.86 3.06
CA LYS A 115 0.37 17.95 2.30
C LYS A 115 1.03 17.35 1.07
N TYR A 116 0.66 17.85 -0.09
CA TYR A 116 1.32 17.54 -1.36
C TYR A 116 1.90 18.84 -1.92
N TYR A 117 3.18 18.81 -2.29
CA TYR A 117 3.92 19.94 -2.87
C TYR A 117 4.62 19.49 -4.15
#